data_AF-A0A3C0DYQ5-F1
#
_entry.id   AF-A0A3C0DYQ5-F1
#
_cell.length_a   1.000
_cell.length_b   1.000
_cell.length_c   1.000
_cell.angle_alpha   90.00
_cell.angle_beta   90.00
_cell.angle_gamma   90.00
#
_symmetry.space_group_name_H-M   'P 1'
#
loop_
_entity.id
_entity.type
_entity.pdbx_description
1 polymer ?
#
loop_
_entity_poly.entity_id
_entity_poly.type
_entity_poly.pdbx_seq_one_letter_code
_entity_poly.pdbx_strand_id
1 'polypeptide(L)'
;LPEHDVLVLHHIAPLEWPPSWADDVQRSPALWVLGHANSTWRDWGMGRFGFSLDTQDLITEAQGHVTKAFDAFPMPEALTSMVDVWPPMACPTGTYTVSPTLTAALTQQVGPVTTEWPLWAVRKEDNARTAVTLGEGLWRWRIHDVAQHNGESVAFDALVNGTLQYLSSRTDVNRLRIQAPERLDEDVRCTFVAEVYDASLTPTKDVDVLLTLTQRGGLATEHNFAAKARGTDLTADLGNLLPGVYDWEARCTQGGESLKETGTLVVQEVQAEASLSPADHRMLRRMATATSGTFLGTLDAPEDAPELKRAWDAFSATLSAQGVVHMSSERQPLHAEVWFLVVLLALLTTEWAIRRSAGAR
;
A
#
# COMPACT_ATOMS: atom_id res chain seq x y z
N LEU A 1 -4.53 18.29 0.20
CA LEU A 1 -4.01 19.44 0.99
C LEU A 1 -2.54 19.67 0.60
N PRO A 2 -1.97 20.89 0.73
CA PRO A 2 -0.52 21.08 0.57
C PRO A 2 0.27 20.26 1.59
N GLU A 3 1.56 20.02 1.32
CA GLU A 3 2.46 19.35 2.26
C GLU A 3 2.51 20.12 3.59
N HIS A 4 2.38 19.39 4.69
CA HIS A 4 2.34 19.95 6.04
C HIS A 4 2.89 18.94 7.06
N ASP A 5 3.57 19.44 8.09
CA ASP A 5 4.03 18.62 9.21
C ASP A 5 2.94 18.44 10.28
N VAL A 6 2.12 19.47 10.49
CA VAL A 6 0.99 19.47 11.44
C VAL A 6 -0.18 20.19 10.80
N LEU A 7 -1.37 19.59 10.83
CA LEU A 7 -2.62 20.21 10.39
C LEU A 7 -3.37 20.75 11.61
N VAL A 8 -3.64 22.05 11.63
CA VAL A 8 -4.46 22.69 12.68
C VAL A 8 -5.76 23.17 12.05
N LEU A 9 -6.89 22.69 12.57
CA LEU A 9 -8.21 23.06 12.12
C LEU A 9 -8.94 23.84 13.22
N HIS A 10 -9.56 24.94 12.86
CA HIS A 10 -10.39 25.74 13.76
C HIS A 10 -11.74 26.04 13.10
N HIS A 11 -12.78 26.24 13.91
CA HIS A 11 -14.14 26.55 13.40
C HIS A 11 -14.60 25.56 12.32
N ILE A 12 -14.52 24.27 12.64
CA ILE A 12 -14.84 23.19 11.69
C ILE A 12 -16.35 23.11 11.38
N ALA A 13 -16.68 23.07 10.10
CA ALA A 13 -17.99 22.74 9.56
C ALA A 13 -17.83 21.64 8.49
N PRO A 14 -17.69 20.36 8.89
CA PRO A 14 -17.35 19.27 7.96
C PRO A 14 -18.32 19.12 6.77
N LEU A 15 -19.59 19.49 6.95
CA LEU A 15 -20.62 19.49 5.92
C LEU A 15 -20.37 20.49 4.79
N GLU A 16 -19.56 21.53 5.04
CA GLU A 16 -19.20 22.55 4.06
C GLU A 16 -17.88 22.25 3.34
N TRP A 17 -17.21 21.15 3.69
CA TRP A 17 -15.91 20.81 3.12
C TRP A 17 -16.03 20.23 1.72
N PRO A 18 -15.07 20.51 0.82
CA PRO A 18 -14.91 19.74 -0.40
C PRO A 18 -14.72 18.25 -0.07
N PRO A 19 -15.31 17.31 -0.83
CA PRO A 19 -15.22 15.88 -0.53
C PRO A 19 -13.77 15.37 -0.39
N SER A 20 -12.84 15.91 -1.18
CA SER A 20 -11.42 15.54 -1.14
C SER A 20 -10.71 15.92 0.16
N TRP A 21 -11.23 16.89 0.92
CA TRP A 21 -10.59 17.33 2.17
C TRP A 21 -10.89 16.40 3.34
N ALA A 22 -12.08 15.80 3.37
CA ALA A 22 -12.45 14.88 4.43
C ALA A 22 -11.46 13.70 4.51
N ASP A 23 -11.15 13.09 3.36
CA ASP A 23 -10.18 11.99 3.28
C ASP A 23 -8.75 12.43 3.65
N ASP A 24 -8.32 13.59 3.17
CA ASP A 24 -6.98 14.13 3.46
C ASP A 24 -6.80 14.44 4.95
N VAL A 25 -7.82 15.03 5.60
CA VAL A 25 -7.81 15.35 7.04
C VAL A 25 -7.76 14.07 7.87
N GLN A 26 -8.53 13.04 7.49
CA GLN A 26 -8.53 11.75 8.18
C GLN A 26 -7.20 11.01 8.05
N ARG A 27 -6.49 11.17 6.93
CA ARG A 27 -5.17 10.57 6.68
C ARG A 27 -3.99 11.32 7.30
N SER A 28 -4.18 12.56 7.76
CA SER A 28 -3.08 13.37 8.30
C SER A 28 -2.50 12.71 9.56
N PRO A 29 -1.17 12.46 9.65
CA PRO A 29 -0.58 11.80 10.81
C PRO A 29 -0.53 12.70 12.05
N ALA A 30 -0.58 14.03 11.88
CA ALA A 30 -0.48 15.01 12.96
C ALA A 30 -1.60 16.05 12.82
N LEU A 31 -2.63 15.93 13.66
CA LEU A 31 -3.84 16.74 13.55
C LEU A 31 -4.22 17.36 14.89
N TRP A 32 -4.45 18.67 14.89
CA TRP A 32 -5.05 19.39 16.01
C TRP A 32 -6.38 19.99 15.59
N VAL A 33 -7.45 19.68 16.32
CA VAL A 33 -8.75 20.33 16.13
C VAL A 33 -9.06 21.25 17.30
N LEU A 34 -9.26 22.52 16.98
CA LEU A 34 -9.78 23.56 17.85
C LEU A 34 -11.30 23.63 17.66
N GLY A 35 -11.99 23.14 18.69
CA GLY A 35 -13.44 23.10 18.77
C GLY A 35 -14.09 24.46 18.83
N HIS A 36 -15.33 24.51 18.36
CA HIS A 36 -16.24 25.62 18.58
C HIS A 36 -17.45 25.13 19.40
N ALA A 37 -18.18 26.06 20.01
CA ALA A 37 -19.35 25.73 20.83
C ALA A 37 -20.42 24.93 20.04
N ASN A 38 -20.50 25.17 18.73
CA ASN A 38 -21.45 24.52 17.81
C ASN A 38 -20.80 23.47 16.89
N SER A 39 -19.55 23.07 17.14
CA SER A 39 -18.88 22.08 16.27
C SER A 39 -19.55 20.71 16.36
N THR A 40 -19.80 20.09 15.21
CA THR A 40 -20.32 18.71 15.14
C THR A 40 -19.20 17.71 15.38
N TRP A 41 -19.20 17.10 16.56
CA TRP A 41 -18.22 16.07 16.95
C TRP A 41 -18.64 14.65 16.57
N ARG A 42 -19.91 14.48 16.16
CA ARG A 42 -20.50 13.18 15.81
C ARG A 42 -19.76 12.49 14.65
N ASP A 43 -19.18 13.26 13.74
CA ASP A 43 -18.55 12.77 12.50
C ASP A 43 -17.08 12.33 12.68
N TRP A 44 -16.44 12.69 13.79
CA TRP A 44 -15.01 12.41 14.01
C TRP A 44 -14.75 11.08 14.72
N GLY A 45 -15.77 10.53 15.38
CA GLY A 45 -15.78 9.20 15.98
C GLY A 45 -14.77 9.00 17.13
N MET A 46 -15.04 7.97 17.95
CA MET A 46 -14.10 7.55 19.00
C MET A 46 -12.75 7.06 18.42
N GLY A 47 -12.75 6.62 17.16
CA GLY A 47 -11.56 6.14 16.47
C GLY A 47 -10.49 7.20 16.24
N ARG A 48 -10.80 8.49 16.07
CA ARG A 48 -9.78 9.50 15.71
C ARG A 48 -9.22 10.30 16.88
N PHE A 49 -10.09 10.74 17.78
CA PHE A 49 -9.70 11.55 18.95
C PHE A 49 -9.88 10.81 20.27
N GLY A 50 -10.34 9.55 20.25
CA GLY A 50 -10.54 8.81 21.49
C GLY A 50 -11.66 9.36 22.36
N PHE A 51 -12.62 10.11 21.79
CA PHE A 51 -13.86 10.45 22.48
C PHE A 51 -15.04 10.48 21.52
N SER A 52 -16.24 10.31 22.06
CA SER A 52 -17.49 10.64 21.39
C SER A 52 -18.29 11.59 22.27
N LEU A 53 -19.00 12.52 21.63
CA LEU A 53 -19.83 13.50 22.29
C LEU A 53 -21.24 13.43 21.70
N ASP A 54 -22.21 13.08 22.53
CA ASP A 54 -23.62 13.26 22.18
C ASP A 54 -24.07 14.66 22.62
N THR A 55 -24.02 15.59 21.67
CA THR A 55 -24.24 17.03 21.89
C THR A 55 -25.72 17.34 22.14
N GLN A 56 -25.96 18.24 23.09
CA GLN A 56 -27.24 18.92 23.29
C GLN A 56 -27.16 20.35 22.75
N ASP A 57 -28.30 20.96 22.40
CA ASP A 57 -28.38 22.37 21.95
C ASP A 57 -28.24 23.34 23.15
N LEU A 58 -27.16 23.18 23.91
CA LEU A 58 -26.79 24.02 25.04
C LEU A 58 -25.27 24.23 25.05
N ILE A 59 -24.87 25.44 25.42
CA ILE A 59 -23.47 25.80 25.61
C ILE A 59 -23.20 25.89 27.12
N THR A 60 -22.12 25.24 27.56
CA THR A 60 -21.67 25.29 28.94
C THR A 60 -20.38 26.10 29.03
N GLU A 61 -20.34 27.06 29.95
CA GLU A 61 -19.11 27.77 30.30
C GLU A 61 -18.27 26.87 31.22
N ALA A 62 -17.15 26.37 30.70
CA ALA A 62 -16.25 25.49 31.44
C ALA A 62 -14.88 26.15 31.67
N GLN A 63 -14.41 26.11 32.90
CA GLN A 63 -13.02 26.44 33.24
C GLN A 63 -12.14 25.21 32.98
N GLY A 64 -10.85 25.45 32.80
CA GLY A 64 -9.88 24.36 32.78
C GLY A 64 -9.59 23.84 34.17
N HIS A 65 -9.23 22.57 34.27
CA HIS A 65 -8.67 21.97 35.47
C HIS A 65 -7.47 21.11 35.09
N VAL A 66 -6.31 21.36 35.69
CA VAL A 66 -5.07 20.63 35.36
C VAL A 66 -5.14 19.21 35.87
N THR A 67 -4.88 18.24 34.98
CA THR A 67 -4.88 16.82 35.34
C THR A 67 -3.48 16.37 35.77
N LYS A 68 -3.37 15.70 36.92
CA LYS A 68 -2.07 15.22 37.46
C LYS A 68 -1.44 14.06 36.68
N ALA A 69 -2.21 13.39 35.83
CA ALA A 69 -1.81 12.19 35.09
C ALA A 69 -1.29 12.49 33.65
N PHE A 70 -1.02 13.75 33.32
CA PHE A 70 -0.56 14.12 31.98
C PHE A 70 0.97 14.01 31.85
N ASP A 71 1.44 13.12 30.97
CA ASP A 71 2.87 12.84 30.75
C ASP A 71 3.31 12.96 29.28
N ALA A 72 2.39 13.33 28.37
CA ALA A 72 2.67 13.39 26.94
C ALA A 72 3.69 14.48 26.55
N PHE A 73 3.77 15.56 27.32
CA PHE A 73 4.81 16.59 27.22
C PHE A 73 4.91 17.40 28.53
N PRO A 74 6.04 18.10 28.80
CA PRO A 74 6.22 18.89 30.01
C PRO A 74 5.16 19.99 30.14
N MET A 75 4.40 19.99 31.24
CA MET A 75 3.46 21.07 31.56
C MET A 75 4.18 22.31 32.08
N PRO A 76 3.74 23.53 31.72
CA PRO A 76 4.28 24.76 32.29
C PRO A 76 4.05 24.83 33.79
N GLU A 77 5.06 25.26 34.56
CA GLU A 77 4.97 25.33 36.03
C GLU A 77 3.84 26.27 36.51
N ALA A 78 3.59 27.35 35.77
CA ALA A 78 2.54 28.32 36.06
C ALA A 78 1.14 27.90 35.55
N LEU A 79 0.99 26.74 34.89
CA LEU A 79 -0.27 26.38 34.24
C LEU A 79 -1.42 26.27 35.24
N THR A 80 -1.21 25.63 36.39
CA THR A 80 -2.27 25.45 37.40
C THR A 80 -2.79 26.78 37.93
N SER A 81 -1.90 27.71 38.28
CA SER A 81 -2.31 29.04 38.78
C SER A 81 -2.92 29.91 37.70
N MET A 82 -2.52 29.75 36.44
CA MET A 82 -3.08 30.51 35.31
C MET A 82 -4.45 30.02 34.88
N VAL A 83 -4.67 28.71 34.86
CA VAL A 83 -5.96 28.11 34.49
C VAL A 83 -7.07 28.56 35.45
N ASP A 84 -6.77 28.74 36.74
CA ASP A 84 -7.73 29.24 37.74
C ASP A 84 -8.18 30.68 37.50
N VAL A 85 -7.36 31.50 36.83
CA VAL A 85 -7.66 32.92 36.54
C VAL A 85 -8.07 33.15 35.08
N TRP A 86 -7.86 32.18 34.19
CA TRP A 86 -8.29 32.28 32.81
C TRP A 86 -9.81 32.24 32.70
N PRO A 87 -10.39 33.01 31.78
CA PRO A 87 -11.83 33.03 31.59
C PRO A 87 -12.34 31.66 31.12
N PRO A 88 -13.57 31.26 31.49
CA PRO A 88 -14.16 30.01 30.99
C PRO A 88 -14.32 30.04 29.47
N MET A 89 -14.31 28.85 28.88
CA MET A 89 -14.55 28.62 27.46
C MET A 89 -15.97 28.10 27.24
N ALA A 90 -16.57 28.53 26.13
CA ALA A 90 -17.87 28.06 25.69
C ALA A 90 -17.74 26.68 25.06
N CYS A 91 -18.07 25.64 25.84
CA CYS A 91 -17.92 24.24 25.45
C CYS A 91 -19.27 23.63 25.04
N PRO A 92 -19.28 22.67 24.11
CA PRO A 92 -20.49 21.94 23.78
C PRO A 92 -20.96 21.09 24.98
N THR A 93 -22.25 21.16 25.29
CA THR A 93 -22.84 20.37 26.39
C THR A 93 -23.27 19.02 25.88
N GLY A 94 -23.07 17.96 26.67
CA GLY A 94 -23.50 16.62 26.28
C GLY A 94 -22.89 15.52 27.13
N THR A 95 -23.11 14.29 26.68
CA THR A 95 -22.51 13.11 27.30
C THR A 95 -21.21 12.78 26.58
N TYR A 96 -20.10 12.87 27.31
CA TYR A 96 -18.77 12.51 26.82
C TYR A 96 -18.48 11.04 27.13
N THR A 97 -18.11 10.27 26.12
CA THR A 97 -17.50 8.94 26.29
C THR A 97 -16.04 9.04 25.89
N VAL A 98 -15.12 8.70 26.78
CA VAL A 98 -13.68 8.87 26.59
C VAL A 98 -12.99 7.50 26.54
N SER A 99 -12.09 7.33 25.59
CA SER A 99 -11.22 6.16 25.44
C SER A 99 -10.03 6.26 26.40
N PRO A 100 -9.53 5.14 26.94
CA PRO A 100 -8.29 5.13 27.73
C PRO A 100 -7.05 5.64 26.99
N THR A 101 -7.10 5.71 25.65
CA THR A 101 -6.00 6.21 24.81
C THR A 101 -5.94 7.74 24.73
N LEU A 102 -6.99 8.45 25.20
CA LEU A 102 -7.04 9.90 25.22
C LEU A 102 -6.50 10.41 26.56
N THR A 103 -5.45 11.22 26.51
CA THR A 103 -4.82 11.80 27.70
C THR A 103 -5.14 13.29 27.76
N ALA A 104 -5.93 13.69 28.76
CA ALA A 104 -6.32 15.09 28.96
C ALA A 104 -5.24 15.85 29.75
N ALA A 105 -4.74 16.96 29.18
CA ALA A 105 -3.93 17.94 29.92
C ALA A 105 -4.83 18.79 30.83
N LEU A 106 -5.97 19.20 30.29
CA LEU A 106 -7.00 19.96 30.99
C LEU A 106 -8.34 19.23 30.88
N THR A 107 -9.06 19.10 31.99
CA THR A 107 -10.47 18.69 32.01
C THR A 107 -11.39 19.89 32.24
N GLN A 108 -12.67 19.72 31.97
CA GLN A 108 -13.69 20.74 32.17
C GLN A 108 -14.12 20.81 33.63
N GLN A 109 -14.13 22.02 34.18
CA GLN A 109 -14.77 22.33 35.45
C GLN A 109 -15.96 23.26 35.22
N VAL A 110 -17.15 22.79 35.60
CA VAL A 110 -18.41 23.53 35.42
C VAL A 110 -18.86 24.03 36.77
N GLY A 111 -18.64 25.32 37.02
CA GLY A 111 -18.84 25.92 38.33
C GLY A 111 -17.96 25.23 39.39
N PRO A 112 -18.54 24.63 40.45
CA PRO A 112 -17.76 23.94 41.49
C PRO A 112 -17.45 22.48 41.17
N VAL A 113 -17.98 21.92 40.08
CA VAL A 113 -17.85 20.48 39.76
C VAL A 113 -16.73 20.26 38.75
N THR A 114 -15.67 19.56 39.17
CA THR A 114 -14.64 19.05 38.25
C THR A 114 -15.16 17.78 37.58
N THR A 115 -15.11 17.74 36.25
CA THR A 115 -15.55 16.59 35.45
C THR A 115 -14.36 15.83 34.88
N GLU A 116 -14.62 14.65 34.31
CA GLU A 116 -13.65 13.89 33.50
C GLU A 116 -13.69 14.28 32.02
N TRP A 117 -14.49 15.29 31.65
CA TRP A 117 -14.64 15.69 30.26
C TRP A 117 -13.37 16.42 29.80
N PRO A 118 -12.79 16.02 28.65
CA PRO A 118 -11.59 16.66 28.16
C PRO A 118 -11.89 18.12 27.78
N LEU A 119 -10.95 19.01 28.06
CA LEU A 119 -10.93 20.38 27.58
C LEU A 119 -9.77 20.59 26.62
N TRP A 120 -8.61 20.05 26.97
CA TRP A 120 -7.44 19.97 26.11
C TRP A 120 -6.84 18.59 26.27
N ALA A 121 -6.81 17.81 25.19
CA ALA A 121 -6.36 16.42 25.24
C ALA A 121 -5.55 16.04 24.02
N VAL A 122 -4.68 15.05 24.20
CA VAL A 122 -3.85 14.48 23.14
C VAL A 122 -4.01 12.97 23.12
N ARG A 123 -3.80 12.37 21.95
CA ARG A 123 -3.90 10.94 21.73
C ARG A 123 -2.80 10.50 20.76
N LYS A 124 -2.20 9.35 21.06
CA LYS A 124 -1.34 8.61 20.13
C LYS A 124 -2.02 7.29 19.82
N GLU A 125 -2.22 7.01 18.53
CA GLU A 125 -2.67 5.71 18.04
C GLU A 125 -1.85 5.36 16.81
N ASP A 126 -1.16 4.21 16.86
CA ASP A 126 -0.25 3.75 15.82
C ASP A 126 0.72 4.84 15.34
N ASN A 127 0.56 5.24 14.07
CA ASN A 127 1.38 6.23 13.40
C ASN A 127 0.75 7.65 13.38
N ALA A 128 -0.31 7.89 14.15
CA ALA A 128 -1.00 9.17 14.21
C ALA A 128 -1.01 9.76 15.62
N ARG A 129 -0.75 11.07 15.69
CA ARG A 129 -0.89 11.89 16.90
C ARG A 129 -1.98 12.91 16.65
N THR A 130 -2.94 12.95 17.55
CA THR A 130 -4.04 13.90 17.48
C THR A 130 -4.12 14.72 18.76
N ALA A 131 -4.56 15.96 18.62
CA ALA A 131 -4.88 16.84 19.73
C ALA A 131 -6.27 17.42 19.51
N VAL A 132 -6.98 17.64 20.61
CA VAL A 132 -8.28 18.28 20.60
C VAL A 132 -8.34 19.32 21.71
N THR A 133 -8.83 20.49 21.36
CA THR A 133 -9.20 21.53 22.33
C THR A 133 -10.69 21.77 22.17
N LEU A 134 -11.47 21.49 23.21
CA LEU A 134 -12.91 21.62 23.17
C LEU A 134 -13.33 23.01 23.64
N GLY A 135 -14.19 23.66 22.87
CA GLY A 135 -14.78 24.94 23.23
C GLY A 135 -14.08 26.18 22.67
N GLU A 136 -14.83 27.26 22.71
CA GLU A 136 -14.46 28.55 22.12
C GLU A 136 -13.95 29.53 23.17
N GLY A 137 -13.02 30.38 22.73
CA GLY A 137 -12.49 31.48 23.55
C GLY A 137 -11.01 31.34 23.88
N LEU A 138 -10.29 30.44 23.20
CA LEU A 138 -8.86 30.20 23.42
C LEU A 138 -8.00 31.48 23.34
N TRP A 139 -8.39 32.42 22.46
CA TRP A 139 -7.73 33.73 22.34
C TRP A 139 -7.82 34.56 23.63
N ARG A 140 -8.88 34.40 24.44
CA ARG A 140 -9.05 35.09 25.72
C ARG A 140 -8.04 34.61 26.75
N TRP A 141 -7.70 33.32 26.73
CA TRP A 141 -6.66 32.76 27.61
C TRP A 141 -5.32 33.41 27.33
N ARG A 142 -4.93 33.49 26.05
CA ARG A 142 -3.70 34.17 25.64
C ARG A 142 -3.66 35.64 26.08
N ILE A 143 -4.75 36.40 25.88
CA ILE A 143 -4.83 37.81 26.31
C ILE A 143 -4.67 37.93 27.83
N HIS A 144 -5.31 37.03 28.58
CA HIS A 144 -5.25 37.07 30.04
C HIS A 144 -3.87 36.67 30.57
N ASP A 145 -3.22 35.71 29.93
CA ASP A 145 -1.83 35.33 30.23
C ASP A 145 -0.87 36.50 29.99
N VAL A 146 -1.01 37.22 28.87
CA VAL A 146 -0.27 38.47 28.56
C VAL A 146 -0.46 39.54 29.63
N ALA A 147 -1.70 39.70 30.12
CA ALA A 147 -2.01 40.67 31.16
C ALA A 147 -1.37 40.32 32.52
N GLN A 148 -1.14 39.04 32.80
CA GLN A 148 -0.54 38.57 34.06
C GLN A 148 1.00 38.54 34.02
N HIS A 149 1.60 38.41 32.84
CA HIS A 149 3.05 38.27 32.67
C HIS A 149 3.70 39.45 31.93
N ASN A 150 3.43 40.69 32.37
CA ASN A 150 4.10 41.92 31.89
C ASN A 150 4.14 42.09 30.36
N GLY A 151 3.13 41.60 29.63
CA GLY A 151 3.07 41.71 28.18
C GLY A 151 3.52 40.46 27.40
N GLU A 152 3.91 39.38 28.08
CA GLU A 152 4.30 38.10 27.46
C GLU A 152 3.29 37.00 27.76
N SER A 153 3.08 36.04 26.86
CA SER A 153 2.22 34.88 27.12
C SER A 153 3.06 33.67 27.44
N VAL A 154 3.36 33.44 28.72
CA VAL A 154 4.30 32.38 29.12
C VAL A 154 3.61 31.02 29.20
N ALA A 155 2.54 30.90 29.98
CA ALA A 155 1.90 29.61 30.24
C ALA A 155 1.10 29.10 29.02
N PHE A 156 0.41 30.00 28.33
CA PHE A 156 -0.39 29.64 27.16
C PHE A 156 0.48 29.27 25.97
N ASP A 157 1.49 30.09 25.61
CA ASP A 157 2.36 29.77 24.47
C ASP A 157 3.16 28.49 24.75
N ALA A 158 3.56 28.21 26.00
CA ALA A 158 4.20 26.94 26.36
C ALA A 158 3.26 25.72 26.19
N LEU A 159 1.98 25.83 26.55
CA LEU A 159 0.98 24.76 26.32
C LEU A 159 0.75 24.50 24.84
N VAL A 160 0.62 25.56 24.03
CA VAL A 160 0.50 25.48 22.56
C VAL A 160 1.76 24.84 21.96
N ASN A 161 2.94 25.31 22.36
CA ASN A 161 4.21 24.80 21.86
C ASN A 161 4.43 23.34 22.24
N GLY A 162 4.09 22.94 23.46
CA GLY A 162 4.16 21.53 23.88
C GLY A 162 3.23 20.64 23.06
N THR A 163 2.03 21.14 22.75
CA THR A 163 1.07 20.42 21.88
C THR A 163 1.58 20.30 20.45
N LEU A 164 2.10 21.39 19.86
CA LEU A 164 2.68 21.35 18.52
C LEU A 164 3.90 20.44 18.45
N GLN A 165 4.80 20.51 19.44
CA GLN A 165 5.96 19.61 19.53
C GLN A 165 5.53 18.15 19.69
N TYR A 166 4.51 17.88 20.48
CA TYR A 166 3.96 16.53 20.60
C TYR A 166 3.46 16.01 19.24
N LEU A 167 2.69 16.82 18.52
CA LEU A 167 2.15 16.46 17.20
C LEU A 167 3.22 16.32 16.13
N SER A 168 4.22 17.21 16.12
CA SER A 168 5.32 17.20 15.15
C SER A 168 6.43 16.21 15.51
N SER A 169 6.46 15.71 16.75
CA SER A 169 7.48 14.75 17.16
C SER A 169 7.31 13.50 16.31
N ARG A 170 8.40 13.16 15.61
CA ARG A 170 8.41 12.07 14.65
C ARG A 170 7.72 10.87 15.27
N THR A 171 6.70 10.39 14.58
CA THR A 171 6.13 9.10 14.89
C THR A 171 7.25 8.07 14.87
N ASP A 172 7.19 7.11 15.80
CA ASP A 172 8.23 6.11 16.02
C ASP A 172 8.96 5.80 14.72
N VAL A 173 10.27 6.03 14.69
CA VAL A 173 11.03 5.64 13.51
C VAL A 173 10.76 4.16 13.34
N ASN A 174 9.99 3.79 12.32
CA ASN A 174 9.62 2.41 12.05
C ASN A 174 10.92 1.63 11.86
N ARG A 175 11.33 0.99 12.96
CA ARG A 175 12.52 0.16 13.08
C ARG A 175 12.29 -1.20 12.45
N LEU A 176 11.03 -1.58 12.21
CA LEU A 176 10.66 -2.68 11.34
C LEU A 176 9.98 -2.07 10.12
N ARG A 177 10.45 -2.44 8.92
CA ARG A 177 9.84 -2.07 7.65
C ARG A 177 9.68 -3.31 6.79
N ILE A 178 8.47 -3.56 6.29
CA ILE A 178 8.15 -4.69 5.44
C ILE A 178 7.75 -4.19 4.04
N GLN A 179 8.52 -4.61 3.04
CA GLN A 179 8.14 -4.46 1.64
C GLN A 179 7.44 -5.74 1.19
N ALA A 180 6.14 -5.62 0.93
CA ALA A 180 5.29 -6.70 0.43
C ALA A 180 4.51 -6.23 -0.81
N PRO A 181 4.24 -7.11 -1.77
CA PRO A 181 3.32 -6.79 -2.86
C PRO A 181 1.90 -6.60 -2.34
N GLU A 182 1.19 -5.56 -2.78
CA GLU A 182 -0.24 -5.38 -2.46
C GLU A 182 -1.12 -6.30 -3.31
N ARG A 183 -0.68 -6.58 -4.54
CA ARG A 183 -1.36 -7.43 -5.52
C ARG A 183 -0.36 -8.33 -6.23
N LEU A 184 -0.75 -9.57 -6.46
CA LEU A 184 0.08 -10.58 -7.11
C LEU A 184 -0.81 -11.49 -7.96
N ASP A 185 -0.32 -11.97 -9.09
CA ASP A 185 -0.95 -13.03 -9.85
C ASP A 185 -0.54 -14.41 -9.30
N GLU A 186 -1.39 -15.42 -9.37
CA GLU A 186 -1.15 -16.76 -8.77
C GLU A 186 0.08 -17.50 -9.32
N ASP A 187 0.55 -17.12 -10.52
CA ASP A 187 1.73 -17.70 -11.16
C ASP A 187 3.04 -17.02 -10.72
N VAL A 188 2.96 -15.86 -10.07
CA VAL A 188 4.12 -15.12 -9.57
C VAL A 188 4.45 -15.55 -8.13
N ARG A 189 5.75 -15.71 -7.85
CA ARG A 189 6.23 -16.03 -6.49
C ARG A 189 6.06 -14.84 -5.56
N CYS A 190 5.45 -15.08 -4.41
CA CYS A 190 5.26 -14.09 -3.36
C CYS A 190 6.52 -14.00 -2.48
N THR A 191 7.17 -12.84 -2.45
CA THR A 191 8.34 -12.59 -1.63
C THR A 191 8.13 -11.33 -0.78
N PHE A 192 8.42 -11.44 0.51
CA PHE A 192 8.44 -10.32 1.45
C PHE A 192 9.90 -9.96 1.75
N VAL A 193 10.18 -8.67 1.89
CA VAL A 193 11.48 -8.15 2.30
C VAL A 193 11.30 -7.36 3.59
N ALA A 194 12.12 -7.65 4.60
CA ALA A 194 12.13 -6.94 5.87
C ALA A 194 13.44 -6.19 6.07
N GLU A 195 13.36 -4.93 6.49
CA GLU A 195 14.48 -4.15 6.99
C GLU A 195 14.26 -3.87 8.48
N VAL A 196 15.24 -4.25 9.29
CA VAL A 196 15.21 -4.03 10.74
C VAL A 196 16.32 -3.06 11.13
N TYR A 197 16.00 -2.06 11.96
CA TYR A 197 16.91 -1.04 12.45
C TYR A 197 17.03 -1.16 13.98
N ASP A 198 18.22 -0.96 14.50
CA ASP A 198 18.44 -0.89 15.94
C ASP A 198 18.00 0.46 16.56
N ALA A 199 18.18 0.61 17.88
CA ALA A 199 17.88 1.86 18.59
C ALA A 199 18.73 3.06 18.12
N SER A 200 19.87 2.81 17.46
CA SER A 200 20.72 3.84 16.85
C SER A 200 20.40 4.07 15.38
N LEU A 201 19.30 3.51 14.87
CA LEU A 201 18.84 3.60 13.48
C LEU A 201 19.84 3.01 12.47
N THR A 202 20.60 2.00 12.88
CA THR A 202 21.49 1.25 11.99
C THR A 202 20.83 -0.06 11.58
N PRO A 203 20.84 -0.43 10.28
CA PRO A 203 20.29 -1.71 9.84
C PRO A 203 20.98 -2.90 10.52
N THR A 204 20.20 -3.86 10.97
CA THR A 204 20.69 -5.07 11.63
C THR A 204 20.07 -6.34 11.04
N LYS A 205 20.83 -7.43 11.08
CA LYS A 205 20.40 -8.77 10.63
C LYS A 205 20.23 -9.77 11.76
N ASP A 206 20.71 -9.44 12.96
CA ASP A 206 20.77 -10.37 14.08
C ASP A 206 19.44 -10.37 14.86
N VAL A 207 18.33 -10.47 14.12
CA VAL A 207 16.99 -10.45 14.69
C VAL A 207 16.08 -11.40 13.94
N ASP A 208 15.30 -12.17 14.70
CA ASP A 208 14.29 -13.05 14.16
C ASP A 208 13.00 -12.27 13.89
N VAL A 209 12.60 -12.25 12.61
CA VAL A 209 11.32 -11.68 12.18
C VAL A 209 10.39 -12.82 11.79
N LEU A 210 9.22 -12.85 12.44
CA LEU A 210 8.15 -13.81 12.20
C LEU A 210 7.04 -13.15 11.37
N LEU A 211 6.66 -13.77 10.26
CA LEU A 211 5.52 -13.40 9.43
C LEU A 211 4.36 -14.35 9.70
N THR A 212 3.22 -13.81 10.13
CA THR A 212 1.95 -14.53 10.18
C THR A 212 1.11 -14.10 8.98
N LEU A 213 0.79 -15.05 8.10
CA LEU A 213 -0.07 -14.86 6.94
C LEU A 213 -1.40 -15.58 7.17
N THR A 214 -2.52 -14.85 7.08
CA THR A 214 -3.86 -15.41 7.29
C THR A 214 -4.72 -15.17 6.06
N GLN A 215 -5.16 -16.25 5.40
CA GLN A 215 -6.17 -16.14 4.35
C GLN A 215 -7.53 -15.80 4.99
N ARG A 216 -8.29 -14.87 4.42
CA ARG A 216 -9.62 -14.53 4.95
C ARG A 216 -10.54 -15.75 4.94
N GLY A 217 -10.95 -16.20 6.13
CA GLY A 217 -11.75 -17.42 6.33
C GLY A 217 -10.94 -18.72 6.43
N GLY A 218 -9.62 -18.65 6.38
CA GLY A 218 -8.70 -19.76 6.53
C GLY A 218 -7.95 -19.75 7.88
N LEU A 219 -6.97 -20.66 8.00
CA LEU A 219 -6.06 -20.73 9.15
C LEU A 219 -4.85 -19.83 8.94
N ALA A 220 -4.26 -19.35 10.03
CA ALA A 220 -3.01 -18.61 10.01
C ALA A 220 -1.83 -19.56 9.77
N THR A 221 -0.87 -19.10 8.96
CA THR A 221 0.40 -19.76 8.65
C THR A 221 1.56 -18.86 9.06
N GLU A 222 2.60 -19.45 9.62
CA GLU A 222 3.77 -18.72 10.12
C GLU A 222 5.01 -19.02 9.27
N HIS A 223 5.79 -17.97 8.98
CA HIS A 223 6.99 -18.02 8.17
C HIS A 223 8.08 -17.16 8.79
N ASN A 224 9.32 -17.65 8.80
CA ASN A 224 10.46 -16.89 9.28
C ASN A 224 11.17 -16.20 8.11
N PHE A 225 11.62 -14.97 8.34
CA PHE A 225 12.52 -14.31 7.39
C PHE A 225 13.94 -14.88 7.50
N ALA A 226 14.62 -14.98 6.36
CA ALA A 226 16.01 -15.41 6.28
C ALA A 226 16.91 -14.27 5.80
N ALA A 227 18.09 -14.14 6.41
CA ALA A 227 19.05 -13.10 6.00
C ALA A 227 19.60 -13.34 4.60
N LYS A 228 19.61 -12.30 3.75
CA LYS A 228 20.30 -12.36 2.46
C LYS A 228 21.81 -12.41 2.64
N ALA A 229 22.48 -13.14 1.74
CA ALA A 229 23.95 -13.23 1.68
C ALA A 229 24.63 -11.88 1.36
N ARG A 230 23.93 -10.94 0.72
CA ARG A 230 24.38 -9.57 0.42
C ARG A 230 23.29 -8.56 0.79
N GLY A 231 23.67 -7.39 1.29
CA GLY A 231 22.74 -6.36 1.79
C GLY A 231 22.53 -6.43 3.30
N THR A 232 21.54 -5.73 3.84
CA THR A 232 21.14 -5.73 5.27
C THR A 232 19.75 -6.33 5.50
N ASP A 233 19.08 -6.73 4.43
CA ASP A 233 17.67 -7.09 4.46
C ASP A 233 17.47 -8.59 4.70
N LEU A 234 16.32 -8.91 5.27
CA LEU A 234 15.84 -10.27 5.45
C LEU A 234 14.74 -10.54 4.42
N THR A 235 14.59 -11.78 3.98
CA THR A 235 13.56 -12.17 3.00
C THR A 235 12.81 -13.42 3.40
N ALA A 236 11.50 -13.42 3.17
CA ALA A 236 10.64 -14.59 3.27
C ALA A 236 10.03 -14.87 1.88
N ASP A 237 10.34 -16.04 1.33
CA ASP A 237 9.78 -16.53 0.07
C ASP A 237 8.67 -17.52 0.39
N LEU A 238 7.43 -17.14 0.05
CA LEU A 238 6.22 -17.89 0.33
C LEU A 238 5.82 -18.80 -0.84
N GLY A 239 6.60 -18.82 -1.93
CA GLY A 239 6.27 -19.54 -3.15
C GLY A 239 5.06 -18.96 -3.84
N ASN A 240 4.26 -19.83 -4.47
CA ASN A 240 3.04 -19.43 -5.15
C ASN A 240 1.86 -19.61 -4.20
N LEU A 241 1.10 -18.53 -4.01
CA LEU A 241 -0.08 -18.53 -3.16
C LEU A 241 -1.33 -18.81 -4.01
N LEU A 242 -2.35 -19.38 -3.38
CA LEU A 242 -3.64 -19.56 -4.03
C LEU A 242 -4.36 -18.22 -4.19
N PRO A 243 -5.24 -18.07 -5.19
CA PRO A 243 -6.07 -16.87 -5.34
C PRO A 243 -6.89 -16.57 -4.08
N GLY A 244 -6.90 -15.30 -3.66
CA GLY A 244 -7.61 -14.87 -2.46
C GLY A 244 -7.06 -13.58 -1.84
N VAL A 245 -7.68 -13.17 -0.74
CA VAL A 245 -7.23 -12.02 0.06
C VAL A 245 -6.59 -12.54 1.35
N TYR A 246 -5.38 -12.08 1.62
CA TYR A 246 -4.58 -12.44 2.77
C TYR A 246 -4.31 -11.21 3.62
N ASP A 247 -4.50 -11.32 4.92
CA ASP A 247 -4.05 -10.34 5.90
C ASP A 247 -2.74 -10.86 6.50
N TRP A 248 -1.71 -10.01 6.57
CA TRP A 248 -0.39 -10.39 7.06
C TRP A 248 0.06 -9.50 8.21
N GLU A 249 0.86 -10.08 9.09
CA GLU A 249 1.45 -9.41 10.24
C GLU A 249 2.89 -9.89 10.44
N ALA A 250 3.84 -8.96 10.44
CA ALA A 250 5.23 -9.25 10.78
C ALA A 250 5.53 -8.76 12.20
N ARG A 251 6.19 -9.59 13.00
CA ARG A 251 6.63 -9.25 14.35
C ARG A 251 8.11 -9.52 14.53
N CYS A 252 8.74 -8.68 15.33
CA CYS A 252 10.16 -8.71 15.62
C CYS A 252 10.37 -8.29 17.08
N THR A 253 11.17 -9.01 17.85
CA THR A 253 11.51 -8.62 19.24
C THR A 253 12.96 -8.19 19.31
N GLN A 254 13.21 -6.96 19.74
CA GLN A 254 14.57 -6.43 19.89
C GLN A 254 14.70 -5.71 21.23
N GLY A 255 15.70 -6.09 22.04
CA GLY A 255 15.97 -5.41 23.33
C GLY A 255 14.82 -5.44 24.35
N GLY A 256 13.89 -6.39 24.24
CA GLY A 256 12.70 -6.48 25.09
C GLY A 256 11.47 -5.70 24.57
N GLU A 257 11.61 -4.99 23.45
CA GLU A 257 10.53 -4.29 22.76
C GLU A 257 9.99 -5.12 21.59
N SER A 258 8.67 -5.18 21.45
CA SER A 258 8.00 -5.89 20.35
C SER A 258 7.61 -4.90 19.25
N LEU A 259 8.24 -5.05 18.08
CA LEU A 259 7.96 -4.29 16.86
C LEU A 259 6.97 -5.10 16.01
N LYS A 260 5.99 -4.43 15.42
CA LYS A 260 4.95 -5.06 14.60
C LYS A 260 4.63 -4.19 13.37
N GLU A 261 4.38 -4.85 12.25
CA GLU A 261 3.88 -4.24 11.02
C GLU A 261 2.81 -5.14 10.38
N THR A 262 1.83 -4.55 9.71
CA THR A 262 0.67 -5.28 9.16
C THR A 262 0.28 -4.75 7.80
N GLY A 263 -0.36 -5.59 6.98
CA GLY A 263 -0.96 -5.18 5.73
C GLY A 263 -1.84 -6.26 5.11
N THR A 264 -2.24 -6.03 3.86
CA THR A 264 -3.09 -6.94 3.09
C THR A 264 -2.44 -7.23 1.73
N LEU A 265 -2.60 -8.47 1.25
CA LEU A 265 -2.14 -8.95 -0.05
C LEU A 265 -3.34 -9.56 -0.80
N VAL A 266 -3.49 -9.22 -2.08
CA VAL A 266 -4.50 -9.82 -2.95
C VAL A 266 -3.83 -10.66 -4.03
N VAL A 267 -4.14 -11.96 -4.05
CA VAL A 267 -3.67 -12.90 -5.07
C VAL A 267 -4.78 -13.10 -6.09
N GLN A 268 -4.49 -12.81 -7.36
CA GLN A 268 -5.42 -12.87 -8.48
C GLN A 268 -5.28 -14.20 -9.23
N GLU A 269 -6.42 -14.74 -9.68
CA GLU A 269 -6.45 -15.89 -10.57
C GLU A 269 -5.99 -15.47 -11.97
N VAL A 270 -5.07 -16.24 -12.56
CA VAL A 270 -4.57 -16.00 -13.92
C VAL A 270 -5.44 -16.80 -14.88
N GLN A 271 -6.43 -16.12 -15.46
CA GLN A 271 -7.19 -16.69 -16.56
C GLN A 271 -6.39 -16.58 -17.85
N ALA A 272 -5.61 -17.62 -18.17
CA ALA A 272 -4.80 -17.70 -19.39
C ALA A 272 -5.64 -17.44 -20.66
N GLU A 273 -6.93 -17.79 -20.65
CA GLU A 273 -7.86 -17.59 -21.76
C GLU A 273 -8.14 -16.11 -22.05
N ALA A 274 -8.06 -15.22 -21.06
CA ALA A 274 -8.23 -13.78 -21.24
C ALA A 274 -6.98 -13.09 -21.84
N SER A 275 -5.83 -13.78 -21.85
CA SER A 275 -4.58 -13.29 -22.47
C SER A 275 -4.48 -13.59 -23.98
N LEU A 276 -5.35 -14.45 -24.50
CA LEU A 276 -5.44 -14.71 -25.93
C LEU A 276 -6.09 -13.49 -26.60
N SER A 277 -5.28 -12.73 -27.33
CA SER A 277 -5.83 -11.73 -28.26
C SER A 277 -6.79 -12.43 -29.23
N PRO A 278 -8.00 -11.89 -29.46
CA PRO A 278 -8.85 -12.35 -30.56
C PRO A 278 -8.07 -12.36 -31.88
N ALA A 279 -8.51 -13.19 -32.83
CA ALA A 279 -7.86 -13.33 -34.13
C ALA A 279 -7.66 -11.95 -34.81
N ASP A 280 -6.44 -11.63 -35.25
CA ASP A 280 -6.18 -10.38 -35.99
C ASP A 280 -6.72 -10.51 -37.41
N HIS A 281 -7.97 -10.10 -37.59
CA HIS A 281 -8.67 -10.14 -38.88
C HIS A 281 -8.00 -9.26 -39.94
N ARG A 282 -7.23 -8.23 -39.55
CA ARG A 282 -6.49 -7.40 -40.51
C ARG A 282 -5.31 -8.18 -41.07
N MET A 283 -4.57 -8.89 -40.22
CA MET A 283 -3.49 -9.77 -40.64
C MET A 283 -4.01 -10.90 -41.53
N LEU A 284 -5.06 -11.59 -41.11
CA LEU A 284 -5.67 -12.69 -41.88
C LEU A 284 -6.14 -12.25 -43.27
N ARG A 285 -6.77 -11.07 -43.36
CA ARG A 285 -7.18 -10.49 -44.65
C ARG A 285 -5.98 -10.19 -45.55
N ARG A 286 -4.91 -9.60 -45.00
CA ARG A 286 -3.68 -9.31 -45.78
C ARG A 286 -3.02 -10.59 -46.27
N MET A 287 -2.94 -11.62 -45.44
CA MET A 287 -2.38 -12.92 -45.83
C MET A 287 -3.19 -13.55 -46.96
N ALA A 288 -4.53 -13.56 -46.85
CA ALA A 288 -5.40 -14.06 -47.92
C ALA A 288 -5.15 -13.33 -49.24
N THR A 289 -5.13 -11.99 -49.24
CA THR A 289 -4.84 -11.21 -50.45
C THR A 289 -3.45 -11.50 -51.01
N ALA A 290 -2.44 -11.68 -50.16
CA ALA A 290 -1.07 -11.96 -50.59
C ALA A 290 -0.88 -13.36 -51.18
N THR A 291 -1.65 -14.36 -50.72
CA THR A 291 -1.53 -15.76 -51.17
C THR A 291 -2.58 -16.16 -52.21
N SER A 292 -3.30 -15.20 -52.80
CA SER A 292 -4.46 -15.44 -53.69
C SER A 292 -5.58 -16.26 -53.02
N GLY A 293 -5.64 -16.26 -51.68
CA GLY A 293 -6.77 -16.74 -50.91
C GLY A 293 -7.88 -15.70 -50.79
N THR A 294 -9.02 -16.09 -50.22
CA THR A 294 -10.13 -15.18 -49.93
C THR A 294 -10.36 -15.07 -48.42
N PHE A 295 -10.76 -13.88 -47.95
CA PHE A 295 -11.17 -13.67 -46.57
C PHE A 295 -12.70 -13.79 -46.47
N LEU A 296 -13.19 -14.75 -45.69
CA LEU A 296 -14.61 -15.13 -45.67
C LEU A 296 -15.45 -14.42 -44.61
N GLY A 297 -14.83 -13.70 -43.67
CA GLY A 297 -15.55 -12.97 -42.61
C GLY A 297 -14.94 -13.16 -41.22
N THR A 298 -15.60 -12.59 -40.22
CA THR A 298 -15.32 -12.79 -38.78
C THR A 298 -16.40 -13.69 -38.18
N LEU A 299 -16.09 -14.35 -37.06
CA LEU A 299 -17.04 -15.22 -36.34
C LEU A 299 -17.23 -14.63 -34.95
N ASP A 300 -17.86 -13.46 -34.88
CA ASP A 300 -18.02 -12.69 -33.66
C ASP A 300 -19.37 -13.00 -32.98
N ALA A 301 -20.38 -13.36 -33.77
CA ALA A 301 -21.70 -13.77 -33.32
C ALA A 301 -22.11 -15.16 -33.87
N PRO A 302 -23.01 -15.89 -33.19
CA PRO A 302 -23.53 -17.18 -33.67
C PRO A 302 -24.21 -17.10 -35.04
N GLU A 303 -24.70 -15.90 -35.41
CA GLU A 303 -25.39 -15.61 -36.67
C GLU A 303 -24.43 -15.52 -37.87
N ASP A 304 -23.13 -15.33 -37.63
CA ASP A 304 -22.11 -15.23 -38.67
C ASP A 304 -21.76 -16.60 -39.27
N ALA A 305 -21.95 -17.68 -38.50
CA ALA A 305 -21.64 -19.05 -38.91
C ALA A 305 -22.36 -19.49 -40.21
N PRO A 306 -23.69 -19.30 -40.37
CA PRO A 306 -24.37 -19.62 -41.63
C PRO A 306 -23.94 -18.73 -42.81
N GLU A 307 -23.54 -17.47 -42.57
CA GLU A 307 -23.03 -16.60 -43.63
C GLU A 307 -21.64 -17.03 -44.10
N LEU A 308 -20.73 -17.35 -43.18
CA LEU A 308 -19.41 -17.88 -43.49
C LEU A 308 -19.50 -19.20 -44.27
N LYS A 309 -20.45 -20.06 -43.90
CA LYS A 309 -20.66 -21.33 -44.60
C LYS A 309 -21.10 -21.12 -46.04
N ARG A 310 -22.02 -20.19 -46.31
CA ARG A 310 -22.42 -19.84 -47.68
C ARG A 310 -21.25 -19.27 -48.48
N ALA A 311 -20.43 -18.41 -47.85
CA ALA A 311 -19.25 -17.84 -48.48
C ALA A 311 -18.19 -18.93 -48.81
N TRP A 312 -18.00 -19.89 -47.90
CA TRP A 312 -17.14 -21.06 -48.11
C TRP A 312 -17.65 -21.96 -49.24
N ASP A 313 -18.94 -22.28 -49.27
CA ASP A 313 -19.52 -23.13 -50.31
C ASP A 313 -19.35 -22.49 -51.71
N ALA A 314 -19.51 -21.17 -51.82
CA ALA A 314 -19.26 -20.43 -53.05
C ALA A 314 -17.77 -20.42 -53.44
N PHE A 315 -16.86 -20.25 -52.47
CA PHE A 315 -15.43 -20.21 -52.74
C PHE A 315 -14.86 -21.60 -53.08
N SER A 316 -15.24 -22.64 -52.34
CA SER A 316 -14.78 -24.01 -52.55
C SER A 316 -15.13 -24.55 -53.93
N ALA A 317 -16.25 -24.11 -54.51
CA ALA A 317 -16.62 -24.42 -55.89
C ALA A 317 -15.65 -23.85 -56.94
N THR A 318 -14.85 -22.84 -56.61
CA THR A 318 -13.84 -22.24 -57.50
C THR A 318 -12.45 -22.84 -57.33
N LEU A 319 -12.22 -23.64 -56.28
CA LEU A 319 -10.95 -24.33 -56.07
C LEU A 319 -10.86 -25.57 -56.96
N SER A 320 -9.97 -25.55 -57.94
CA SER A 320 -9.56 -26.76 -58.66
C SER A 320 -8.85 -27.71 -57.69
N ALA A 321 -9.23 -28.99 -57.66
CA ALA A 321 -8.55 -30.00 -56.85
C ALA A 321 -7.06 -30.05 -57.16
N GLN A 322 -6.23 -29.47 -56.29
CA GLN A 322 -4.78 -29.55 -56.43
C GLN A 322 -4.32 -30.91 -55.90
N GLY A 323 -3.57 -31.64 -56.73
CA GLY A 323 -2.99 -32.92 -56.35
C GLY A 323 -2.04 -32.74 -55.18
N VAL A 324 -2.22 -33.56 -54.14
CA VAL A 324 -1.35 -33.60 -52.97
C VAL A 324 0.05 -34.01 -53.43
N VAL A 325 1.01 -33.08 -53.40
CA VAL A 325 2.40 -33.38 -53.71
C VAL A 325 3.03 -34.01 -52.47
N HIS A 326 3.17 -35.32 -52.48
CA HIS A 326 3.96 -36.02 -51.46
C HIS A 326 5.45 -35.84 -51.76
N MET A 327 6.15 -35.06 -50.94
CA MET A 327 7.60 -34.96 -50.98
C MET A 327 8.21 -36.09 -50.13
N SER A 328 8.69 -37.15 -50.78
CA SER A 328 9.51 -38.17 -50.13
C SER A 328 10.99 -37.83 -50.36
N SER A 329 11.76 -37.70 -49.28
CA SER A 329 13.21 -37.49 -49.32
C SER A 329 13.92 -38.77 -48.91
N GLU A 330 14.32 -39.58 -49.89
CA GLU A 330 15.10 -40.80 -49.65
C GLU A 330 16.60 -40.51 -49.74
N ARG A 331 17.34 -40.81 -48.67
CA ARG A 331 18.80 -40.68 -48.65
C ARG A 331 19.41 -41.96 -49.21
N GLN A 332 19.84 -41.93 -50.47
CA GLN A 332 20.57 -43.04 -51.04
C GLN A 332 22.03 -43.02 -50.56
N PRO A 333 22.57 -44.15 -50.07
CA PRO A 333 23.94 -44.21 -49.60
C PRO A 333 24.93 -44.15 -50.77
N LEU A 334 26.00 -43.35 -50.62
CA LEU A 334 26.99 -43.12 -51.69
C LEU A 334 27.62 -44.41 -52.27
N HIS A 335 27.70 -45.48 -51.48
CA HIS A 335 28.28 -46.75 -51.93
C HIS A 335 27.36 -47.55 -52.86
N ALA A 336 26.06 -47.19 -52.96
CA ALA A 336 25.13 -47.84 -53.88
C ALA A 336 25.37 -47.44 -55.34
N GLU A 337 26.05 -46.30 -55.57
CA GLU A 337 26.33 -45.79 -56.89
C GLU A 337 27.66 -46.33 -57.43
N VAL A 338 27.56 -47.45 -58.16
CA VAL A 338 28.70 -48.21 -58.73
C VAL A 338 29.63 -47.33 -59.57
N TRP A 339 29.13 -46.26 -60.18
CA TRP A 339 29.95 -45.37 -61.01
C TRP A 339 31.01 -44.60 -60.20
N PHE A 340 30.74 -44.23 -58.94
CA PHE A 340 31.74 -43.60 -58.07
C PHE A 340 32.90 -44.56 -57.79
N LEU A 341 32.61 -45.86 -57.60
CA LEU A 341 33.62 -46.89 -57.43
C LEU A 341 34.50 -47.01 -58.69
N VAL A 342 33.90 -46.99 -59.88
CA VAL A 342 34.63 -47.04 -61.16
C VAL A 342 35.54 -45.84 -61.32
N VAL A 343 35.07 -44.63 -61.00
CA VAL A 343 35.88 -43.40 -61.07
C VAL A 343 37.05 -43.47 -60.08
N LEU A 344 36.81 -43.93 -58.85
CA LEU A 344 37.85 -44.04 -57.83
C LEU A 344 38.90 -45.10 -58.21
N LEU A 345 38.46 -46.22 -58.80
CA LEU A 345 39.36 -47.25 -59.32
C LEU A 345 40.19 -46.72 -60.50
N ALA A 346 39.59 -45.97 -61.41
CA ALA A 346 40.29 -45.34 -62.53
C ALA A 346 41.33 -44.32 -62.07
N LEU A 347 41.01 -43.52 -61.05
CA LEU A 347 41.97 -42.59 -60.44
C LEU A 347 43.14 -43.35 -59.79
N LEU A 348 42.86 -44.42 -59.06
CA LEU A 348 43.88 -45.23 -58.39
C LEU A 348 44.79 -45.96 -59.39
N THR A 349 44.23 -46.50 -60.48
CA THR A 349 45.02 -47.14 -61.54
C THR A 349 45.84 -46.12 -62.32
N THR A 350 45.30 -44.92 -62.55
CA THR A 350 46.04 -43.82 -63.17
C THR A 350 47.19 -43.36 -62.28
N GLU A 351 46.93 -43.19 -60.98
CA GLU A 351 47.98 -42.87 -60.00
C GLU A 351 49.07 -43.95 -59.98
N TRP A 352 48.68 -45.23 -59.93
CA TRP A 352 49.63 -46.34 -59.98
C TRP A 352 50.44 -46.34 -61.27
N ALA A 353 49.82 -46.10 -62.43
CA ALA A 353 50.50 -46.06 -63.72
C ALA A 353 51.48 -44.87 -63.81
N ILE A 354 51.11 -43.71 -63.26
CA ILE A 354 51.99 -42.54 -63.14
C ILE A 354 53.17 -42.87 -62.21
N ARG A 355 52.93 -43.44 -61.03
CA ARG A 355 54.00 -43.86 -60.10
C ARG A 355 54.92 -44.91 -60.72
N ARG A 356 54.38 -45.85 -61.48
CA ARG A 356 55.15 -46.92 -62.17
C ARG A 356 56.01 -46.36 -63.30
N SER A 357 55.51 -45.39 -64.07
CA SER A 357 56.23 -44.78 -65.19
C SER A 357 57.24 -43.72 -64.77
N ALA A 358 57.03 -43.06 -63.62
CA ALA A 358 57.94 -42.05 -63.07
C ALA A 358 59.21 -42.63 -62.42
N GLY A 359 59.41 -43.95 -62.41
CA GLY A 359 60.71 -44.57 -62.11
C GLY A 359 61.35 -44.14 -60.78
N ALA A 360 60.68 -44.38 -59.66
CA ALA A 360 61.33 -44.39 -58.35
C ALA A 360 61.59 -45.86 -57.94
N ARG A 361 62.85 -46.13 -57.58
CA ARG A 361 63.29 -47.34 -56.89
C ARG A 361 62.48 -47.61 -55.63
#